data_AF-A0A411DNS4-F1
#
_entry.id   AF-A0A411DNS4-F1
#
_cell.length_a   1.000
_cell.length_b   1.000
_cell.length_c   1.000
_cell.angle_alpha   90.00
_cell.angle_beta   90.00
_cell.angle_gamma   90.00
#
_symmetry.space_group_name_H-M   'P 1'
#
loop_
_entity.id
_entity.type
_entity.pdbx_description
1 polymer ?
#
loop_
_entity_poly.entity_id
_entity_poly.type
_entity_poly.pdbx_seq_one_letter_code
_entity_poly.pdbx_strand_id
1 'polypeptide(L)'
;MKKINTCTIEHSKITVDGNLIFESPSETFQEFAKEAYKSLDLSYPKFHKMDNLSKLAFLSAETILKDDDHSRTAIVFANRSSSLDTDFKYQESINNQDNFYPSPAVFVYTLPNICVGEISIKHKMQTENAFFVLDDFDEEFLNDYSEQILLSGKADKVLCGWVELYQENYKAFVYLLTL
;
A
#
# COMPACT_ATOMS: atom_id res chain seq x y z
N MET A 1 -17.54 8.18 -12.58
CA MET A 1 -16.27 7.92 -11.89
C MET A 1 -15.26 9.01 -12.20
N LYS A 2 -14.70 9.66 -11.17
CA LYS A 2 -13.68 10.70 -11.28
C LYS A 2 -12.48 10.39 -10.38
N LYS A 3 -11.27 10.44 -10.94
CA LYS A 3 -10.01 10.45 -10.14
C LYS A 3 -9.77 11.86 -9.59
N ILE A 4 -9.63 11.97 -8.27
CA ILE A 4 -9.41 13.24 -7.56
C ILE A 4 -7.91 13.53 -7.45
N ASN A 5 -7.15 12.54 -6.97
CA ASN A 5 -5.72 12.60 -6.79
C ASN A 5 -5.10 11.27 -7.19
N THR A 6 -3.84 11.32 -7.60
CA THR A 6 -3.01 10.19 -8.00
C THR A 6 -1.66 10.30 -7.30
N CYS A 7 -1.14 9.17 -6.83
CA CYS A 7 0.19 9.04 -6.24
C CYS A 7 0.92 7.90 -6.93
N THR A 8 2.14 8.17 -7.37
CA THR A 8 3.04 7.15 -7.90
C THR A 8 4.30 7.09 -7.06
N ILE A 9 4.64 5.89 -6.61
CA ILE A 9 5.90 5.58 -5.94
C ILE A 9 6.64 4.52 -6.74
N GLU A 10 7.77 4.89 -7.34
CA GLU A 10 8.68 3.99 -8.05
C GLU A 10 10.05 4.69 -8.19
N HIS A 11 11.12 3.93 -8.40
CA HIS A 11 12.47 4.47 -8.63
C HIS A 11 12.93 5.52 -7.59
N SER A 12 12.67 5.24 -6.30
CA SER A 12 13.00 6.10 -5.17
C SER A 12 12.40 7.51 -5.24
N LYS A 13 11.23 7.63 -5.89
CA LYS A 13 10.46 8.87 -6.05
C LYS A 13 9.03 8.71 -5.56
N ILE A 14 8.47 9.79 -5.02
CA ILE A 14 7.05 9.95 -4.73
C ILE A 14 6.55 11.13 -5.57
N THR A 15 5.57 10.89 -6.42
CA THR A 15 4.92 11.93 -7.23
C THR A 15 3.43 11.96 -6.95
N VAL A 16 2.85 13.15 -6.85
CA VAL A 16 1.41 13.36 -6.63
C VAL A 16 0.89 14.27 -7.73
N ASP A 17 -0.10 13.79 -8.47
CA ASP A 17 -0.69 14.50 -9.61
C ASP A 17 0.38 15.04 -10.59
N GLY A 18 1.41 14.22 -10.81
CA GLY A 18 2.56 14.53 -11.66
C GLY A 18 3.65 15.40 -11.02
N ASN A 19 3.44 15.92 -9.81
CA ASN A 19 4.42 16.76 -9.12
C ASN A 19 5.33 15.91 -8.22
N LEU A 20 6.64 16.13 -8.28
CA LEU A 20 7.60 15.45 -7.40
C LEU A 20 7.45 15.97 -5.96
N ILE A 21 7.14 15.07 -5.04
CA ILE A 21 6.99 15.36 -3.60
C ILE A 21 8.26 14.97 -2.83
N PHE A 22 8.87 13.86 -3.21
CA PHE A 22 10.07 13.34 -2.55
C PHE A 22 10.90 12.52 -3.52
N GLU A 23 12.22 12.60 -3.40
CA GLU A 23 13.20 11.77 -4.10
C GLU A 23 14.34 11.47 -3.14
N SER A 24 14.90 10.26 -3.24
CA SER A 24 16.07 9.85 -2.47
C SER A 24 17.11 9.19 -3.39
N PRO A 25 18.42 9.36 -3.11
CA PRO A 25 19.47 8.61 -3.77
C PRO A 25 19.59 7.15 -3.29
N SER A 26 18.75 6.69 -2.34
CA SER A 26 18.79 5.32 -1.81
C SER A 26 18.61 4.28 -2.91
N GLU A 27 19.45 3.24 -2.85
CA GLU A 27 19.40 2.10 -3.76
C GLU A 27 18.44 1.01 -3.27
N THR A 28 18.08 1.03 -1.99
CA THR A 28 17.16 0.04 -1.39
C THR A 28 15.82 0.67 -1.02
N PHE A 29 14.74 -0.08 -1.20
CA PHE A 29 13.40 0.34 -0.79
C PHE A 29 13.31 0.62 0.71
N GLN A 30 14.02 -0.16 1.54
CA GLN A 30 13.96 0.03 3.01
C GLN A 30 14.49 1.39 3.45
N GLU A 31 15.62 1.81 2.88
CA GLU A 31 16.20 3.13 3.15
C GLU A 31 15.31 4.24 2.59
N PHE A 32 14.89 4.11 1.33
CA PHE A 32 13.95 5.03 0.69
C PHE A 32 12.68 5.23 1.53
N ALA A 33 12.05 4.14 1.97
CA ALA A 33 10.81 4.19 2.74
C ALA A 33 11.00 4.88 4.10
N LYS A 34 12.16 4.68 4.74
CA LYS A 34 12.50 5.35 6.01
C LYS A 34 12.74 6.84 5.83
N GLU A 35 13.44 7.23 4.76
CA GLU A 35 13.69 8.62 4.43
C GLU A 35 12.41 9.35 4.01
N ALA A 36 11.59 8.72 3.17
CA ALA A 36 10.27 9.22 2.77
C ALA A 36 9.37 9.44 3.99
N TYR A 37 9.28 8.45 4.89
CA TYR A 37 8.51 8.57 6.13
C TYR A 37 8.91 9.79 6.97
N LYS A 38 10.22 10.05 7.06
CA LYS A 38 10.75 11.22 7.78
C LYS A 38 10.48 12.52 7.02
N SER A 39 10.66 12.54 5.70
CA SER A 39 10.47 13.73 4.87
C SER A 39 9.00 14.16 4.79
N LEU A 40 8.07 13.21 4.84
CA LEU A 40 6.63 13.46 4.85
C LEU A 40 6.10 13.85 6.25
N ASP A 41 6.98 13.94 7.26
CA ASP A 41 6.65 14.25 8.66
C ASP A 41 5.57 13.33 9.24
N LEU A 42 5.64 12.04 8.90
CA LEU A 42 4.67 11.05 9.37
C LEU A 42 4.95 10.66 10.82
N SER A 43 3.90 10.58 11.62
CA SER A 43 3.96 10.18 13.03
C SER A 43 3.09 8.95 13.29
N TYR A 44 3.53 7.80 12.78
CA TYR A 44 2.88 6.51 12.98
C TYR A 44 3.89 5.40 13.31
N PRO A 45 4.20 5.15 14.60
CA PRO A 45 5.25 4.23 15.02
C PRO A 45 5.13 2.79 14.50
N LYS A 46 3.92 2.33 14.18
CA LYS A 46 3.71 0.99 13.60
C LYS A 46 4.38 0.83 12.24
N PHE A 47 4.58 1.93 11.48
CA PHE A 47 5.26 1.91 10.19
C PHE A 47 6.60 1.18 10.23
N HIS A 48 7.38 1.35 11.29
CA HIS A 48 8.69 0.70 11.42
C HIS A 48 8.62 -0.83 11.55
N LYS A 49 7.47 -1.38 11.96
CA LYS A 49 7.24 -2.82 12.12
C LYS A 49 6.59 -3.47 10.88
N MET A 50 6.09 -2.66 9.96
CA MET A 50 5.46 -3.13 8.73
C MET A 50 6.48 -3.80 7.80
N ASP A 51 6.00 -4.76 7.02
CA ASP A 51 6.75 -5.30 5.90
C ASP A 51 6.88 -4.28 4.75
N ASN A 52 7.67 -4.62 3.73
CA ASN A 52 7.98 -3.68 2.66
C ASN A 52 6.73 -3.33 1.83
N LEU A 53 5.86 -4.30 1.54
CA LEU A 53 4.62 -4.07 0.79
C LEU A 53 3.68 -3.12 1.57
N SER A 54 3.50 -3.35 2.88
CA SER A 54 2.66 -2.47 3.70
C SER A 54 3.26 -1.07 3.84
N LYS A 55 4.59 -0.92 3.92
CA LYS A 55 5.23 0.40 3.91
C LYS A 55 4.97 1.15 2.60
N LEU A 56 5.07 0.47 1.46
CA LEU A 56 4.81 1.04 0.15
C LEU A 56 3.35 1.53 0.05
N ALA A 57 2.40 0.66 0.39
CA ALA A 57 0.98 1.00 0.45
C ALA A 57 0.72 2.20 1.37
N PHE A 58 1.27 2.16 2.58
CA PHE A 58 1.09 3.19 3.60
C PHE A 58 1.62 4.56 3.16
N LEU A 59 2.82 4.62 2.59
CA LEU A 59 3.40 5.87 2.07
C LEU A 59 2.53 6.44 0.94
N SER A 60 2.08 5.60 0.01
CA SER A 60 1.23 6.06 -1.10
C SER A 60 -0.12 6.60 -0.60
N ALA A 61 -0.70 5.93 0.40
CA ALA A 61 -1.99 6.30 0.99
C ALA A 61 -1.89 7.59 1.81
N GLU A 62 -0.92 7.72 2.73
CA GLU A 62 -0.74 8.92 3.56
C GLU A 62 -0.43 10.16 2.73
N THR A 63 0.17 9.98 1.56
CA THR A 63 0.44 11.09 0.64
C THR A 63 -0.85 11.62 -0.01
N ILE A 64 -1.85 10.76 -0.25
CA ILE A 64 -3.15 11.14 -0.84
C ILE A 64 -4.15 11.58 0.22
N LEU A 65 -4.24 10.83 1.32
CA LEU A 65 -5.30 10.94 2.33
C LEU A 65 -5.01 12.01 3.40
N LYS A 66 -4.07 12.91 3.13
CA LYS A 66 -3.61 13.87 4.11
C LYS A 66 -4.72 14.88 4.43
N ASP A 67 -4.82 15.26 5.70
CA ASP A 67 -5.59 16.40 6.21
C ASP A 67 -7.13 16.30 6.12
N ASP A 68 -7.69 15.19 5.65
CA ASP A 68 -9.14 14.98 5.47
C ASP A 68 -9.72 13.83 6.31
N ASP A 69 -11.03 13.88 6.59
CA ASP A 69 -11.77 12.74 7.14
C ASP A 69 -12.03 11.71 6.04
N HIS A 70 -11.43 10.54 6.20
CA HIS A 70 -11.54 9.42 5.29
C HIS A 70 -12.30 8.23 5.89
N SER A 71 -13.04 8.42 6.99
CA SER A 71 -13.81 7.36 7.67
C SER A 71 -14.79 6.61 6.75
N ARG A 72 -15.29 7.29 5.71
CA ARG A 72 -16.18 6.73 4.65
C ARG A 72 -15.45 6.44 3.32
N THR A 73 -14.14 6.22 3.35
CA THR A 73 -13.35 5.84 2.17
C THR A 73 -13.12 4.33 2.16
N ALA A 74 -13.53 3.62 1.10
CA ALA A 74 -13.19 2.21 0.90
C ALA A 74 -11.77 2.07 0.35
N ILE A 75 -11.17 0.88 0.42
CA ILE A 75 -9.85 0.62 -0.15
C ILE A 75 -9.91 -0.60 -1.07
N VAL A 76 -9.40 -0.45 -2.29
CA VAL A 76 -9.37 -1.51 -3.30
C VAL A 76 -7.99 -1.54 -3.96
N PHE A 77 -7.13 -2.44 -3.52
CA PHE A 77 -5.79 -2.59 -4.10
C PHE A 77 -5.66 -3.89 -4.89
N ALA A 78 -4.71 -3.90 -5.81
CA ALA A 78 -4.28 -5.10 -6.49
C ALA A 78 -2.77 -5.15 -6.65
N ASN A 79 -2.24 -6.35 -6.79
CA ASN A 79 -0.86 -6.57 -7.22
C ASN A 79 -0.73 -7.93 -7.92
N ARG A 80 0.47 -8.26 -8.37
CA ARG A 80 0.79 -9.53 -9.01
C ARG A 80 1.44 -10.50 -8.05
N SER A 81 2.39 -10.02 -7.25
CA SER A 81 3.24 -10.90 -6.44
C SER A 81 2.64 -11.24 -5.08
N SER A 82 1.42 -10.82 -4.75
CA SER A 82 0.85 -11.01 -3.41
C SER A 82 1.83 -10.48 -2.35
N SER A 83 2.16 -11.27 -1.33
CA SER A 83 3.16 -11.01 -0.30
C SER A 83 4.51 -11.70 -0.54
N LEU A 84 4.83 -12.09 -1.79
CA LEU A 84 5.95 -12.99 -2.12
C LEU A 84 7.29 -12.59 -1.50
N ASP A 85 7.60 -11.29 -1.45
CA ASP A 85 8.82 -10.78 -0.82
C ASP A 85 8.90 -11.16 0.67
N THR A 86 7.78 -11.01 1.39
CA THR A 86 7.65 -11.38 2.80
C THR A 86 7.58 -12.90 2.97
N ASP A 87 6.93 -13.60 2.04
CA ASP A 87 6.83 -15.06 2.05
C ASP A 87 8.21 -15.71 1.96
N PHE A 88 9.08 -15.23 1.07
CA PHE A 88 10.48 -15.69 0.98
C PHE A 88 11.24 -15.46 2.29
N LYS A 89 11.17 -14.24 2.84
CA LYS A 89 11.84 -13.91 4.11
C LYS A 89 11.37 -14.80 5.26
N TYR A 90 10.07 -15.07 5.33
CA TYR A 90 9.51 -15.97 6.34
C TYR A 90 9.98 -17.41 6.12
N GLN A 91 9.96 -17.91 4.90
CA GLN A 91 10.42 -19.25 4.57
C GLN A 91 11.92 -19.45 4.86
N GLU A 92 12.76 -18.44 4.60
CA GLU A 92 14.19 -18.47 4.95
C GLU A 92 14.40 -18.61 6.46
N SER A 93 13.59 -17.93 7.28
CA SER A 93 13.66 -18.04 8.74
C SER A 93 13.29 -19.43 9.28
N ILE A 94 12.53 -20.21 8.51
CA ILE A 94 12.17 -21.61 8.80
C ILE A 94 13.30 -22.55 8.34
N ASN A 95 13.88 -22.29 7.16
CA ASN A 95 14.88 -23.16 6.56
C ASN A 95 16.24 -23.09 7.29
N ASN A 96 16.54 -21.96 7.92
CA ASN A 96 17.79 -21.76 8.63
C ASN A 96 17.79 -22.51 9.98
N GLN A 97 18.27 -23.76 9.99
CA GLN A 97 18.29 -24.61 11.19
C GLN A 97 19.17 -24.04 12.31
N ASP A 98 20.27 -23.37 11.96
CA ASP A 98 21.19 -22.75 12.92
C ASP A 98 20.62 -21.46 13.53
N ASN A 99 19.62 -20.85 12.88
CA ASN A 99 18.94 -19.64 13.32
C ASN A 99 17.41 -19.75 13.11
N PHE A 100 16.82 -20.82 13.62
CA PHE A 100 15.40 -21.11 13.47
C PHE A 100 14.54 -20.15 14.31
N TYR A 101 14.08 -19.07 13.68
CA TYR A 101 13.31 -18.02 14.36
C TYR A 101 12.16 -17.46 13.49
N PRO A 102 11.16 -18.29 13.15
CA PRO A 102 9.97 -17.82 12.45
C PRO A 102 9.13 -16.92 13.38
N SER A 103 9.14 -15.61 13.12
CA SER A 103 8.41 -14.63 13.93
C SER A 103 6.91 -14.62 13.57
N PRO A 104 6.00 -14.76 14.56
CA PRO A 104 4.56 -14.63 14.31
C PRO A 104 4.17 -13.26 13.75
N ALA A 105 4.92 -12.21 14.07
CA ALA A 105 4.65 -10.87 13.53
C ALA A 105 4.96 -10.78 12.03
N VAL A 106 5.99 -11.50 11.56
CA VAL A 106 6.32 -11.58 10.12
C VAL A 106 5.31 -12.44 9.38
N PHE A 107 4.85 -13.54 10.00
CA PHE A 107 3.82 -14.40 9.43
C PHE A 107 2.53 -13.64 9.07
N VAL A 108 2.10 -12.66 9.89
CA VAL A 108 0.91 -11.87 9.56
C VAL A 108 1.06 -11.18 8.20
N TYR A 109 2.25 -10.65 7.90
CA TYR A 109 2.53 -9.97 6.64
C TYR A 109 2.72 -10.91 5.44
N THR A 110 2.62 -12.23 5.61
CA THR A 110 2.48 -13.18 4.47
C THR A 110 1.04 -13.20 3.91
N LEU A 111 0.23 -12.20 4.27
CA LEU A 111 -1.09 -11.96 3.75
C LEU A 111 -1.09 -10.57 3.09
N PRO A 112 -1.29 -10.47 1.76
CA PRO A 112 -1.11 -9.20 1.06
C PRO A 112 -2.14 -8.13 1.48
N ASN A 113 -3.33 -8.55 1.92
CA ASN A 113 -4.39 -7.65 2.35
C ASN A 113 -4.09 -6.93 3.68
N ILE A 114 -3.04 -7.29 4.40
CA ILE A 114 -2.65 -6.59 5.64
C ILE A 114 -2.28 -5.14 5.38
N CYS A 115 -1.69 -4.82 4.22
CA CYS A 115 -1.36 -3.44 3.88
C CYS A 115 -2.60 -2.52 3.88
N VAL A 116 -3.74 -3.02 3.39
CA VAL A 116 -5.04 -2.36 3.42
C VAL A 116 -5.52 -2.19 4.86
N GLY A 117 -5.38 -3.24 5.67
CA GLY A 117 -5.73 -3.21 7.10
C GLY A 117 -4.95 -2.15 7.89
N GLU A 118 -3.65 -1.99 7.64
CA GLU A 118 -2.82 -0.98 8.30
C GLU A 118 -3.30 0.45 8.00
N ILE A 119 -3.66 0.72 6.73
CA ILE A 119 -4.23 2.00 6.30
C ILE A 119 -5.60 2.22 6.96
N SER A 120 -6.48 1.22 6.96
CA SER A 120 -7.79 1.33 7.61
C SER A 120 -7.68 1.59 9.10
N ILE A 121 -6.73 0.96 9.80
CA ILE A 121 -6.49 1.20 11.23
C ILE A 121 -6.00 2.64 11.45
N LYS A 122 -5.08 3.14 10.62
CA LYS A 122 -4.57 4.51 10.69
C LYS A 122 -5.67 5.55 10.52
N HIS A 123 -6.55 5.38 9.54
CA HIS A 123 -7.62 6.32 9.22
C HIS A 123 -8.99 6.00 9.84
N LYS A 124 -9.07 4.96 10.67
CA LYS A 124 -10.32 4.47 11.30
C LYS A 124 -11.42 4.16 10.27
N MET A 125 -11.05 3.62 9.12
CA MET A 125 -11.98 3.22 8.08
C MET A 125 -12.71 1.94 8.49
N GLN A 126 -14.03 1.94 8.39
CA GLN A 126 -14.90 0.79 8.66
C GLN A 126 -15.74 0.38 7.44
N THR A 127 -15.33 0.89 6.29
CA THR A 127 -15.88 0.66 4.95
C THR A 127 -15.36 -0.65 4.35
N GLU A 128 -15.70 -0.90 3.09
CA GLU A 128 -15.25 -2.09 2.38
C GLU A 128 -13.76 -2.03 2.02
N ASN A 129 -13.08 -3.17 2.19
CA ASN A 129 -11.66 -3.36 1.94
C ASN A 129 -11.48 -4.57 1.04
N ALA A 130 -10.80 -4.42 -0.09
CA ALA A 130 -10.47 -5.51 -1.00
C ALA A 130 -9.00 -5.45 -1.43
N PHE A 131 -8.40 -6.63 -1.56
CA PHE A 131 -7.07 -6.80 -2.15
C PHE A 131 -7.13 -7.93 -3.17
N PHE A 132 -6.76 -7.65 -4.41
CA PHE A 132 -6.79 -8.61 -5.51
C PHE A 132 -5.37 -9.01 -5.92
N VAL A 133 -5.23 -10.26 -6.37
CA VAL A 133 -4.01 -10.75 -7.03
C VAL A 133 -4.34 -10.95 -8.50
N LEU A 134 -3.72 -10.16 -9.37
CA LEU A 134 -3.98 -10.09 -10.81
C LEU A 134 -2.67 -10.27 -11.58
N ASP A 135 -2.71 -10.78 -12.81
CA ASP A 135 -1.50 -10.95 -13.62
C ASP A 135 -0.85 -9.61 -14.01
N ASP A 136 -1.67 -8.60 -14.28
CA ASP A 136 -1.26 -7.26 -14.71
C ASP A 136 -2.15 -6.18 -14.05
N PHE A 137 -1.71 -4.93 -14.14
CA PHE A 137 -2.53 -3.80 -13.71
C PHE A 137 -3.75 -3.65 -14.62
N ASP A 138 -4.92 -3.90 -14.06
CA ASP A 138 -6.22 -3.73 -14.71
C ASP A 138 -6.99 -2.58 -14.08
N GLU A 139 -6.85 -1.39 -14.67
CA GLU A 139 -7.53 -0.20 -14.19
C GLU A 139 -9.05 -0.27 -14.37
N GLU A 140 -9.52 -0.93 -15.43
CA GLU A 140 -10.96 -1.06 -15.72
C GLU A 140 -11.63 -1.91 -14.64
N PHE A 141 -11.06 -3.09 -14.34
CA PHE A 141 -11.54 -3.94 -13.25
C PHE A 141 -11.58 -3.21 -11.91
N LEU A 142 -10.50 -2.50 -11.57
CA LEU A 142 -10.38 -1.75 -10.33
C LEU A 142 -11.41 -0.61 -10.23
N ASN A 143 -11.63 0.11 -11.31
CA ASN A 143 -12.63 1.18 -11.39
C ASN A 143 -14.05 0.60 -11.30
N ASP A 144 -14.36 -0.47 -12.02
CA ASP A 144 -15.68 -1.10 -12.01
C ASP A 144 -16.04 -1.63 -10.63
N TYR A 145 -15.12 -2.33 -9.96
CA TYR A 145 -15.33 -2.81 -8.58
C TYR A 145 -15.55 -1.65 -7.62
N SER A 146 -14.76 -0.58 -7.74
CA SER A 146 -14.88 0.63 -6.93
C SER A 146 -16.21 1.36 -7.18
N GLU A 147 -16.68 1.40 -8.43
CA GLU A 147 -17.96 2.02 -8.79
C GLU A 147 -19.14 1.31 -8.11
N GLN A 148 -19.13 -0.02 -8.06
CA GLN A 148 -20.19 -0.78 -7.37
C GLN A 148 -20.24 -0.44 -5.87
N ILE A 149 -19.08 -0.29 -5.21
CA ILE A 149 -19.03 0.14 -3.81
C ILE A 149 -19.66 1.52 -3.64
N LEU A 150 -19.28 2.47 -4.49
CA LEU A 150 -19.78 3.85 -4.43
C LEU A 150 -21.28 3.93 -4.70
N LEU A 151 -21.77 3.28 -5.76
CA LEU A 151 -23.20 3.25 -6.11
C LEU A 151 -24.06 2.59 -5.04
N SER A 152 -23.51 1.63 -4.29
CA SER A 152 -24.21 1.00 -3.16
C SER A 152 -24.33 1.90 -1.92
N GLY A 153 -23.65 3.05 -1.88
CA GLY A 153 -23.65 3.98 -0.75
C GLY A 153 -22.84 3.52 0.47
N LYS A 154 -22.07 2.43 0.33
CA LYS A 154 -21.19 1.89 1.38
C LYS A 154 -19.98 2.78 1.67
N ALA A 155 -19.54 3.57 0.69
CA ALA A 155 -18.44 4.53 0.81
C ALA A 155 -18.69 5.73 -0.12
N ASP A 156 -18.06 6.86 0.18
CA ASP A 156 -18.20 8.10 -0.60
C ASP A 156 -17.00 8.31 -1.53
N LYS A 157 -15.88 7.67 -1.19
CA LYS A 157 -14.63 7.63 -1.97
C LYS A 157 -14.05 6.22 -1.93
N VAL A 158 -13.19 5.89 -2.90
CA VAL A 158 -12.39 4.65 -2.88
C VAL A 158 -10.92 4.99 -3.12
N LEU A 159 -10.06 4.62 -2.19
CA LEU A 159 -8.62 4.61 -2.42
C LEU A 159 -8.29 3.34 -3.20
N CYS A 160 -7.94 3.49 -4.47
CA CYS A 160 -7.82 2.39 -5.41
C CYS A 160 -6.43 2.37 -6.02
N GLY A 161 -5.90 1.21 -6.41
CA GLY A 161 -4.63 1.19 -7.14
C GLY A 161 -3.86 -0.11 -7.18
N TRP A 162 -2.70 -0.02 -7.81
CA TRP A 162 -1.71 -1.08 -7.92
C TRP A 162 -0.62 -0.88 -6.88
N VAL A 163 -0.34 -1.89 -6.06
CA VAL A 163 0.73 -1.84 -5.05
C VAL A 163 1.56 -3.10 -5.13
N GLU A 164 2.61 -3.06 -5.94
CA GLU A 164 3.46 -4.20 -6.26
C GLU A 164 4.85 -4.03 -5.66
N LEU A 165 5.35 -5.08 -5.04
CA LEU A 165 6.71 -5.12 -4.51
C LEU A 165 7.25 -6.55 -4.52
N TYR A 166 8.37 -6.73 -5.19
CA TYR A 166 9.18 -7.93 -5.11
C TYR A 166 10.66 -7.55 -5.14
N GLN A 167 11.38 -7.85 -4.06
CA GLN A 167 12.76 -7.40 -3.87
C GLN A 167 12.86 -5.86 -3.98
N GLU A 168 13.75 -5.35 -4.84
CA GLU A 168 13.92 -3.91 -5.07
C GLU A 168 13.09 -3.39 -6.26
N ASN A 169 12.28 -4.25 -6.89
CA ASN A 169 11.30 -3.81 -7.89
C ASN A 169 9.98 -3.52 -7.19
N TYR A 170 9.64 -2.23 -7.10
CA TYR A 170 8.42 -1.79 -6.46
C TYR A 170 7.74 -0.69 -7.27
N LYS A 171 6.40 -0.73 -7.27
CA LYS A 171 5.55 0.30 -7.85
C LYS A 171 4.25 0.41 -7.07
N ALA A 172 3.99 1.58 -6.51
CA ALA A 172 2.64 1.99 -6.14
C ALA A 172 2.11 2.95 -7.20
N PHE A 173 0.94 2.66 -7.76
CA PHE A 173 0.12 3.63 -8.47
C PHE A 173 -1.26 3.63 -7.83
N VAL A 174 -1.50 4.60 -6.95
CA VAL A 174 -2.69 4.70 -6.12
C VAL A 174 -3.42 5.98 -6.44
N TYR A 175 -4.75 5.96 -6.42
CA TYR A 175 -5.57 7.11 -6.74
C TYR A 175 -6.89 7.09 -5.96
N LEU A 176 -7.44 8.28 -5.74
CA LEU A 176 -8.69 8.44 -5.02
C LEU A 176 -9.84 8.63 -6.01
N LEU A 177 -10.83 7.75 -5.95
CA LEU A 177 -12.03 7.77 -6.78
C LEU A 177 -13.24 8.31 -6.01
N THR A 178 -14.13 8.95 -6.77
CA THR A 178 -15.51 9.25 -6.37
C THR A 178 -16.42 9.11 -7.60
N LEU A 179 -17.73 9.18 -7.40
CA LEU A 179 -18.70 9.11 -8.50
C LEU A 179 -18.51 10.25 -9.50
#